data_AF-U2DJK1-F1
#
_entry.id   AF-U2DJK1-F1
#
_cell.length_a   1.000
_cell.length_b   1.000
_cell.length_c   1.000
_cell.angle_alpha   90.00
_cell.angle_beta   90.00
_cell.angle_gamma   90.00
#
_symmetry.space_group_name_H-M   'P 1'
#
loop_
_entity.id
_entity.type
_entity.pdbx_description
1 polymer ?
#
loop_
_entity_poly.entity_id
_entity_poly.type
_entity_poly.pdbx_seq_one_letter_code
_entity_poly.pdbx_strand_id
1 'polypeptide(L)' 'MSLSREYYGRSATTIENKCKIEYGTEQGLAALIYGEKGLSSLPIQDIAGEHIDTDNEYMYYYSIEFIK' A
#
# COMPACT_ATOMS: atom_id res chain seq x y z
N MET A 1 -16.33 -29.89 16.69
CA MET A 1 -15.12 -29.34 16.03
C MET A 1 -15.52 -28.03 15.36
N SER A 2 -15.39 -26.91 16.08
CA SER A 2 -15.58 -25.57 15.51
C SER A 2 -14.24 -25.08 14.99
N LEU A 3 -14.11 -24.89 13.68
CA LEU A 3 -12.97 -24.18 13.10
C LEU A 3 -13.04 -22.71 13.54
N SER A 4 -12.37 -22.37 14.64
CA SER A 4 -12.00 -21.00 14.95
C SER A 4 -10.92 -20.59 13.93
N ARG A 5 -11.34 -19.98 12.81
CA ARG A 5 -10.41 -19.22 11.96
C ARG A 5 -9.82 -18.13 12.84
N GLU A 6 -8.54 -18.24 13.16
CA GLU A 6 -7.80 -17.17 13.81
C GLU A 6 -7.98 -15.90 12.98
N TYR A 7 -8.57 -14.89 13.60
CA TYR A 7 -8.85 -13.61 12.97
C TYR A 7 -7.54 -12.83 12.99
N TYR A 8 -6.75 -12.96 11.93
CA TYR A 8 -5.54 -12.15 11.73
C TYR A 8 -5.91 -10.66 11.87
N GLY A 9 -5.12 -9.93 12.66
CA GLY A 9 -5.40 -8.57 13.09
C GLY A 9 -5.79 -7.64 11.94
N ARG A 10 -6.81 -6.81 12.16
CA ARG A 10 -7.22 -5.77 11.21
C ARG A 10 -6.41 -4.50 11.49
N SER A 11 -5.51 -4.15 10.58
CA SER A 11 -4.91 -2.82 10.53
C SER A 11 -5.58 -2.02 9.42
N ALA A 12 -5.81 -0.73 9.66
CA ALA A 12 -6.36 0.20 8.67
C ALA A 12 -5.50 1.46 8.67
N THR A 13 -4.96 1.81 7.50
CA THR A 13 -4.20 3.05 7.29
C THR A 13 -5.02 3.97 6.41
N THR A 14 -5.11 5.24 6.79
CA THR A 14 -5.76 6.28 5.98
C THR A 14 -4.67 7.13 5.32
N ILE A 15 -4.80 7.36 4.02
CA ILE A 15 -3.92 8.25 3.24
C ILE A 15 -4.70 9.53 2.98
N GLU A 16 -4.21 10.66 3.48
CA GLU A 16 -4.85 11.98 3.31
C GLU A 16 -4.28 12.78 2.12
N ASN A 17 -3.22 12.27 1.49
CA ASN A 17 -2.56 12.95 0.38
C ASN A 17 -3.53 13.11 -0.81
N LYS A 18 -3.51 14.29 -1.44
CA LYS A 18 -4.40 14.63 -2.55
C LYS A 18 -3.56 14.77 -3.81
N CYS A 19 -3.92 14.01 -4.85
CA CYS A 19 -3.37 14.18 -6.19
C CYS A 19 -4.46 14.66 -7.16
N LYS A 20 -4.04 15.29 -8.25
CA LYS A 20 -4.93 15.63 -9.36
C LYS A 20 -5.21 14.36 -10.16
N ILE A 21 -6.47 14.12 -10.52
CA ILE A 21 -6.83 13.01 -11.41
C ILE A 21 -6.45 13.35 -12.86
N GLU A 22 -5.62 12.51 -13.45
CA GLU A 22 -5.29 12.53 -14.88
C GLU A 22 -5.94 11.34 -15.60
N TYR A 23 -6.80 11.62 -16.58
CA TYR A 23 -7.47 10.58 -17.37
C TYR A 23 -6.55 10.00 -18.43
N GLY A 24 -6.64 8.69 -18.66
CA GLY A 24 -5.80 7.98 -19.65
C GLY A 24 -4.33 7.89 -19.23
N THR A 25 -4.04 8.00 -17.94
CA THR A 25 -2.69 7.89 -17.38
C THR A 25 -2.74 7.12 -16.08
N GLU A 26 -1.87 6.12 -15.96
CA GLU A 26 -1.66 5.36 -14.73
C GLU A 26 -1.06 6.28 -13.65
N GLN A 27 -1.72 6.33 -12.50
CA GLN A 27 -1.32 7.13 -11.35
C GLN A 27 -1.07 6.22 -10.16
N GLY A 28 0.11 6.37 -9.53
CA GLY A 28 0.44 5.66 -8.29
C GLY A 28 -0.42 6.09 -7.12
N LEU A 29 -0.83 5.12 -6.31
CA LEU A 29 -1.62 5.36 -5.11
C LEU A 29 -0.79 5.12 -3.85
N ALA A 30 -0.36 3.88 -3.65
CA ALA A 30 0.33 3.44 -2.45
C ALA A 30 1.16 2.19 -2.74
N ALA A 31 2.13 1.92 -1.87
CA ALA A 31 2.72 0.59 -1.77
C ALA A 31 2.36 -0.06 -0.44
N LEU A 32 2.09 -1.35 -0.49
CA LEU A 32 2.05 -2.21 0.68
C LEU A 32 3.43 -2.83 0.90
N ILE A 33 3.88 -2.81 2.14
CA ILE A 33 5.11 -3.47 2.55
C ILE A 33 4.72 -4.59 3.49
N TYR A 34 5.04 -5.82 3.07
CA TYR A 34 4.85 -7.01 3.88
C TYR A 34 6.21 -7.46 4.42
N GLY A 35 6.43 -7.17 5.70
CA GLY A 35 7.66 -7.52 6.41
C GLY A 35 7.42 -8.47 7.57
N GLU A 36 8.50 -8.85 8.25
CA GLU A 36 8.46 -9.71 9.43
C GLU A 36 7.55 -9.13 10.53
N LYS A 37 7.49 -7.79 10.64
CA LYS A 37 6.71 -7.07 11.65
C LYS A 37 5.25 -6.84 11.26
N GLY A 38 4.82 -7.27 10.07
CA GLY A 38 3.44 -7.19 9.61
C GLY A 38 3.26 -6.42 8.30
N LEU A 39 2.01 -6.01 8.04
CA LEU A 39 1.61 -5.29 6.84
C LEU A 39 1.53 -3.78 7.13
N SER A 40 2.27 -2.99 6.36
CA SER A 40 2.18 -1.52 6.36
C SER A 40 1.81 -1.01 4.96
N SER A 41 1.37 0.25 4.88
CA SER A 41 1.01 0.92 3.64
C SER A 41 1.58 2.33 3.67
N LEU A 42 2.29 2.72 2.60
CA LEU A 42 2.85 4.06 2.41
C LEU A 42 2.29 4.68 1.13
N PRO A 43 1.95 5.98 1.13
CA PRO A 43 1.57 6.66 -0.09
C PRO A 43 2.77 6.74 -1.05
N ILE A 44 2.52 6.68 -2.36
CA ILE A 44 3.60 6.60 -3.35
C ILE A 44 4.55 7.79 -3.32
N GLN A 45 4.07 8.96 -2.88
CA GLN A 45 4.89 10.17 -2.79
C GLN A 45 6.00 10.04 -1.75
N ASP A 46 5.78 9.26 -0.70
CA ASP A 46 6.76 9.07 0.38
C ASP A 46 7.83 8.03 0.00
N ILE A 47 7.54 7.20 -1.00
CA ILE A 47 8.48 6.21 -1.56
C ILE A 47 9.45 6.87 -2.55
N ALA A 48 8.97 7.89 -3.26
CA ALA A 48 9.73 8.62 -4.27
C ALA A 48 10.74 9.59 -3.62
N GLY A 49 11.67 9.08 -2.82
CA GLY A 49 12.72 9.88 -2.19
C GLY A 49 13.39 9.24 -0.98
N GLU A 50 12.74 8.27 -0.32
CA GLU A 50 13.28 7.64 0.88
C GLU A 50 13.87 6.25 0.61
N HIS A 51 14.99 5.96 1.26
CA HIS A 51 15.52 4.62 1.35
C HIS A 51 14.65 3.83 2.32
N ILE A 52 13.73 3.03 1.78
CA ILE A 52 12.92 2.12 2.59
C ILE A 52 13.80 0.91 2.91
N ASP A 53 14.20 0.79 4.18
CA ASP A 53 14.98 -0.34 4.69
C ASP A 53 14.10 -1.58 4.78
N THR A 54 13.89 -2.21 3.62
CA THR A 54 13.06 -3.41 3.47
C THR A 54 13.93 -4.66 3.53
N ASP A 55 14.49 -4.97 4.70
CA ASP A 55 15.24 -6.21 4.85
C ASP A 55 14.27 -7.41 4.74
N ASN A 56 14.27 -8.06 3.57
CA ASN A 56 13.42 -9.20 3.22
C ASN A 56 11.90 -8.92 3.18
N GLU A 57 11.50 -7.64 2.99
CA GLU A 57 10.10 -7.24 2.90
C GLU A 57 9.63 -7.20 1.43
N TYR A 58 8.44 -7.76 1.15
CA TYR A 58 7.84 -7.71 -0.18
C TYR A 58 7.05 -6.41 -0.34
N MET A 59 7.35 -5.66 -1.39
CA MET A 59 6.63 -4.44 -1.74
C MET A 59 5.64 -4.69 -2.87
N TYR A 60 4.35 -4.42 -2.62
CA TYR A 60 3.29 -4.45 -3.63
C TYR A 60 2.86 -3.05 -3.98
N TYR A 61 2.91 -2.71 -5.26
CA TYR A 61 2.53 -1.40 -5.76
C TYR A 61 1.10 -1.38 -6.27
N TYR A 62 0.34 -0.36 -5.88
CA TYR A 62 -0.99 -0.09 -6.43
C TYR A 62 -1.00 1.20 -7.22
N SER A 63 -1.46 1.08 -8.45
CA SER A 63 -1.76 2.17 -9.36
C SER A 63 -3.22 2.10 -9.81
N ILE A 64 -3.72 3.24 -10.29
CA ILE A 64 -5.05 3.38 -10.85
C ILE A 64 -4.98 4.19 -12.13
N GLU A 65 -5.77 3.82 -13.14
CA GLU A 65 -5.99 4.62 -14.32
C GLU A 65 -7.48 4.97 -14.43
N PHE A 66 -7.78 6.25 -14.59
CA PHE A 66 -9.14 6.71 -14.82
C PHE A 66 -9.42 6.78 -16.33
N ILE A 67 -10.40 6.00 -16.79
CA ILE A 67 -10.90 6.03 -18.17
C ILE A 67 -12.10 6.98 -18.24
N LYS A 68 -12.22 7.72 -19.33
CA LYS A 68 -13.31 8.69 -19.57
C LYS A 68 -14.53 8.05 -20.21
#